data_AF-A0A7D6ZV96-F1
#
_entry.id   AF-A0A7D6ZV96-F1
#
_cell.length_a   1.000
_cell.length_b   1.000
_cell.length_c   1.000
_cell.angle_alpha   90.00
_cell.angle_beta   90.00
_cell.angle_gamma   90.00
#
_symmetry.space_group_name_H-M   'P 1'
#
loop_
_entity.id
_entity.type
_entity.pdbx_description
1 polymer ?
#
loop_
_entity_poly.entity_id
_entity_poly.type
_entity_poly.pdbx_seq_one_letter_code
_entity_poly.pdbx_strand_id
1 'polypeptide(L)'
;MKYTVNGFLQEKLIEYELDDKDAILLRYFVDFKGSGKMKSRIVDEEQYYWLSYKGVIEEYPILNLKEDSVYRRLKKLCEKKILVSITVREGGTYSFYNIGENYITLISDTNPNALKKDNISKNPQNKPKKNTINQSENNPKQLEENPSNGEQNPTNSDLNPEQNIHLLYPSTKSNLKDIYSRVIDELNTKANSKFRASNKKTQKLISARIKDGYCLEDFFMVISNMSKKWLNDPKMQDYLRPETLFGDKFESYLNIKTTALSKANQHDSKKGKLRFDNFKGRDYDYDDLERKLLGWDS
;
A
#
# COMPACT_ATOMS: atom_id res chain seq x y z
N MET A 1 25.25 -22.03 -3.96
CA MET A 1 25.59 -20.85 -4.79
C MET A 1 24.48 -19.82 -4.63
N LYS A 2 24.80 -18.51 -4.58
CA LYS A 2 23.77 -17.45 -4.53
C LYS A 2 23.25 -17.23 -5.95
N TYR A 3 21.94 -17.38 -6.13
CA TYR A 3 21.28 -17.21 -7.44
C TYR A 3 20.69 -15.80 -7.63
N THR A 4 20.75 -14.96 -6.59
CA THR A 4 20.19 -13.62 -6.59
C THR A 4 21.22 -12.56 -6.21
N VAL A 5 21.07 -11.37 -6.78
CA VAL A 5 21.85 -10.17 -6.52
C VAL A 5 20.86 -9.05 -6.18
N ASN A 6 20.99 -8.45 -4.98
CA ASN A 6 20.05 -7.44 -4.46
C ASN A 6 18.57 -7.90 -4.48
N GLY A 7 18.32 -9.20 -4.32
CA GLY A 7 16.98 -9.78 -4.34
C GLY A 7 16.40 -10.02 -5.74
N PHE A 8 17.20 -9.86 -6.79
CA PHE A 8 16.82 -10.16 -8.18
C PHE A 8 17.59 -11.35 -8.72
N LEU A 9 16.97 -12.15 -9.57
CA LEU A 9 17.60 -13.30 -10.23
C LEU A 9 18.80 -12.86 -11.07
N GLN A 10 19.96 -13.44 -10.79
CA GLN A 10 21.21 -13.09 -11.47
C GLN A 10 21.14 -13.42 -12.96
N GLU A 11 20.55 -14.55 -13.33
CA GLU A 11 20.34 -14.96 -14.73
C GLU A 11 19.55 -13.91 -15.52
N LYS A 12 18.48 -13.38 -14.91
CA LYS A 12 17.62 -12.38 -15.55
C LYS A 12 18.28 -11.01 -15.61
N LEU A 13 19.04 -10.62 -14.59
CA LEU A 13 19.87 -9.41 -14.67
C LEU A 13 20.85 -9.48 -15.85
N ILE A 14 21.50 -10.64 -16.05
CA ILE A 14 22.40 -10.87 -17.20
C ILE A 14 21.63 -10.79 -18.51
N GLU A 15 20.46 -11.42 -18.61
CA GLU A 15 19.60 -11.38 -19.81
C GLU A 15 19.18 -9.96 -20.20
N TYR A 16 18.91 -9.09 -19.22
CA TYR A 16 18.62 -7.67 -19.45
C TYR A 16 19.88 -6.80 -19.55
N GLU A 17 21.07 -7.40 -19.52
CA GLU A 17 22.39 -6.73 -19.56
C GLU A 17 22.58 -5.72 -18.41
N LEU A 18 21.99 -5.97 -17.24
CA LEU A 18 22.06 -5.12 -16.06
C LEU A 18 23.23 -5.52 -15.17
N ASP A 19 23.94 -4.50 -14.65
CA ASP A 19 25.04 -4.71 -13.70
C ASP A 19 24.55 -4.63 -12.24
N ASP A 20 25.49 -4.78 -11.31
CA ASP A 20 25.24 -4.70 -9.87
C ASP A 20 24.69 -3.32 -9.44
N LYS A 21 25.16 -2.24 -10.05
CA LYS A 21 24.70 -0.88 -9.75
C LYS A 21 23.27 -0.66 -10.24
N ASP A 22 22.92 -1.18 -11.41
CA ASP A 22 21.55 -1.17 -11.91
C ASP A 22 20.62 -1.92 -10.94
N ALA A 23 21.05 -3.07 -10.45
CA ALA A 23 20.31 -3.85 -9.46
C ALA A 23 20.16 -3.10 -8.12
N ILE A 24 21.19 -2.40 -7.65
CA ILE A 24 21.11 -1.58 -6.42
C ILE A 24 20.13 -0.41 -6.60
N LEU A 25 20.19 0.29 -7.74
CA LEU A 25 19.25 1.39 -8.03
C LEU A 25 17.80 0.91 -8.11
N LEU A 26 17.58 -0.23 -8.77
CA LEU A 26 16.25 -0.84 -8.83
C LEU A 26 15.79 -1.27 -7.44
N ARG A 27 16.68 -1.84 -6.63
CA ARG A 27 16.36 -2.25 -5.27
C ARG A 27 15.96 -1.06 -4.40
N TYR A 28 16.74 0.02 -4.45
CA TYR A 28 16.44 1.28 -3.79
C TYR A 28 15.03 1.77 -4.15
N PHE A 29 14.72 1.83 -5.45
CA PHE A 29 13.41 2.24 -5.92
C PHE A 29 12.29 1.36 -5.32
N VAL A 30 12.45 0.03 -5.36
CA VAL A 30 11.45 -0.92 -4.85
C VAL A 30 11.24 -0.79 -3.34
N ASP A 31 12.32 -0.60 -2.58
CA ASP A 31 12.28 -0.50 -1.12
C ASP A 31 11.60 0.79 -0.65
N PHE A 32 11.75 1.89 -1.41
CA PHE A 32 11.22 3.19 -1.01
C PHE A 32 9.91 3.59 -1.70
N LYS A 33 9.53 2.97 -2.83
CA LYS A 33 8.20 3.24 -3.43
C LYS A 33 7.11 2.84 -2.42
N GLY A 34 6.12 3.70 -2.24
CA GLY A 34 5.03 3.50 -1.27
C GLY A 34 5.42 3.76 0.19
N SER A 35 6.71 3.92 0.52
CA SER A 35 7.16 4.18 1.90
C SER A 35 6.82 5.59 2.42
N GLY A 36 6.37 6.49 1.55
CA GLY A 36 6.20 7.92 1.84
C GLY A 36 7.49 8.74 1.83
N LYS A 37 8.67 8.10 1.72
CA LYS A 37 9.97 8.78 1.64
C LYS A 37 10.30 9.32 0.25
N MET A 38 9.62 8.83 -0.79
CA MET A 38 9.73 9.33 -2.15
C MET A 38 8.52 10.22 -2.49
N LYS A 39 8.76 11.34 -3.16
CA LYS A 39 7.65 12.12 -3.73
C LYS A 39 6.93 11.26 -4.77
N SER A 40 5.61 11.26 -4.75
CA SER A 40 4.80 10.54 -5.73
C SER A 40 3.80 11.46 -6.41
N ARG A 41 3.29 10.99 -7.55
CA ARG A 41 2.25 11.66 -8.33
C ARG A 41 1.35 10.61 -8.95
N ILE A 42 0.05 10.90 -9.00
CA ILE A 42 -0.92 10.06 -9.69
C ILE A 42 -1.12 10.63 -11.08
N VAL A 43 -0.89 9.81 -12.10
CA VAL A 43 -1.11 10.13 -13.52
C VAL A 43 -1.79 8.93 -14.16
N ASP A 44 -2.92 9.17 -14.83
CA ASP A 44 -3.73 8.13 -15.46
C ASP A 44 -4.07 6.96 -14.51
N GLU A 45 -4.47 7.30 -13.28
CA GLU A 45 -4.85 6.33 -12.22
C GLU A 45 -3.70 5.45 -11.69
N GLU A 46 -2.48 5.65 -12.19
CA GLU A 46 -1.29 4.99 -11.72
C GLU A 46 -0.40 5.91 -10.88
N GLN A 47 0.21 5.35 -9.83
CA GLN A 47 1.11 6.09 -8.96
C GLN A 47 2.56 5.98 -9.41
N TYR A 48 3.14 7.11 -9.78
CA TYR A 48 4.53 7.25 -10.16
C TYR A 48 5.34 7.92 -9.05
N TYR A 49 6.61 7.56 -8.91
CA TYR A 49 7.49 8.01 -7.84
C TYR A 49 8.73 8.70 -8.39
N TRP A 50 9.12 9.80 -7.76
CA TRP A 50 10.33 10.53 -8.10
C TRP A 50 11.50 10.02 -7.27
N LEU A 51 12.54 9.55 -7.95
CA LEU A 51 13.79 9.10 -7.36
C LEU A 51 14.81 10.25 -7.40
N SER A 52 15.17 10.77 -6.23
CA SER A 52 16.16 11.84 -6.10
C SER A 52 17.56 11.31 -6.40
N TYR A 53 18.17 11.76 -7.49
CA TYR A 53 19.51 11.30 -7.88
C TYR A 53 20.54 11.66 -6.82
N LYS A 54 20.46 12.88 -6.31
CA LYS A 54 21.29 13.35 -5.20
C LYS A 54 21.11 12.49 -3.94
N GLY A 55 19.86 12.18 -3.57
CA GLY A 55 19.58 11.35 -2.40
C GLY A 55 20.20 9.95 -2.50
N VAL A 56 20.09 9.31 -3.67
CA VAL A 56 20.70 8.00 -3.90
C VAL A 56 22.23 8.05 -3.82
N ILE A 57 22.85 9.10 -4.36
CA ILE A 57 24.31 9.27 -4.31
C ILE A 57 24.80 9.50 -2.89
N GLU A 58 24.07 10.29 -2.09
CA GLU A 58 24.38 10.55 -0.68
C GLU A 58 24.22 9.29 0.19
N GLU A 59 23.18 8.48 -0.05
CA GLU A 59 22.94 7.24 0.70
C GLU A 59 23.86 6.08 0.26
N TYR A 60 24.23 6.02 -1.01
CA TYR A 60 25.08 4.98 -1.58
C TYR A 60 26.35 5.54 -2.24
N PRO A 61 27.23 6.19 -1.47
CA PRO A 61 28.47 6.79 -2.00
C PRO A 61 29.41 5.73 -2.60
N ILE A 62 29.32 4.48 -2.13
CA ILE A 62 30.10 3.35 -2.63
C ILE A 62 29.86 3.05 -4.12
N LEU A 63 28.69 3.43 -4.67
CA LEU A 63 28.40 3.22 -6.09
C LEU A 63 29.26 4.13 -6.98
N ASN A 64 29.82 5.20 -6.42
CA ASN A 64 30.64 6.20 -7.10
C ASN A 64 29.97 6.69 -8.40
N LEU A 65 28.70 7.07 -8.29
CA LEU A 65 27.86 7.51 -9.40
C LEU A 65 27.75 9.04 -9.41
N LYS A 66 27.67 9.60 -10.61
CA LYS A 66 27.22 10.99 -10.83
C LYS A 66 25.72 10.98 -11.12
N GLU A 67 25.05 12.11 -10.94
CA GLU A 67 23.59 12.23 -11.19
C GLU A 67 23.21 11.77 -12.60
N ASP A 68 24.00 12.15 -13.59
CA ASP A 68 23.80 11.73 -14.97
C ASP A 68 24.04 10.22 -15.19
N SER A 69 24.92 9.59 -14.40
CA SER A 69 25.06 8.13 -14.41
C SER A 69 23.82 7.45 -13.83
N VAL A 70 23.21 8.00 -12.77
CA VAL A 70 21.93 7.50 -12.23
C VAL A 70 20.83 7.62 -13.29
N TYR A 71 20.72 8.79 -13.94
CA TYR A 71 19.76 9.02 -15.02
C TYR A 71 19.88 7.97 -16.14
N ARG A 72 21.08 7.74 -16.68
CA ARG A 72 21.30 6.77 -17.77
C ARG A 72 20.91 5.35 -17.36
N ARG A 73 21.17 4.96 -16.11
CA ARG A 73 20.83 3.64 -15.58
C ARG A 73 19.33 3.47 -15.39
N LEU A 74 18.63 4.50 -14.89
CA LEU A 74 17.16 4.49 -14.83
C LEU A 74 16.53 4.46 -16.22
N LYS A 75 17.09 5.20 -17.19
CA LYS A 75 16.67 5.14 -18.59
C LYS A 75 16.81 3.74 -19.17
N LYS A 76 17.95 3.08 -18.92
CA LYS A 76 18.19 1.68 -19.30
C LYS A 76 17.14 0.72 -18.71
N LEU A 77 16.80 0.87 -17.42
CA LEU A 77 15.72 0.08 -16.81
C LEU A 77 14.35 0.31 -17.49
N CYS A 78 14.08 1.53 -17.96
CA CYS A 78 12.87 1.84 -18.72
C CYS A 78 12.89 1.22 -20.12
N GLU A 79 14.03 1.25 -20.82
CA GLU A 79 14.21 0.63 -22.14
C GLU A 79 13.96 -0.88 -22.09
N LYS A 80 14.33 -1.53 -20.98
CA LYS A 80 14.06 -2.96 -20.73
C LYS A 80 12.64 -3.22 -20.17
N LYS A 81 11.79 -2.18 -20.08
CA LYS A 81 10.42 -2.21 -19.52
C LYS A 81 10.33 -2.77 -18.10
N ILE A 82 11.41 -2.65 -17.33
CA ILE A 82 11.44 -3.01 -15.90
C ILE A 82 10.87 -1.85 -15.08
N LEU A 83 11.07 -0.62 -15.55
CA LEU A 83 10.40 0.57 -15.07
C LEU A 83 9.60 1.22 -16.22
N VAL A 84 8.57 1.98 -15.86
CA VAL A 84 7.86 2.89 -16.76
C VAL A 84 8.08 4.30 -16.26
N SER A 85 8.39 5.25 -17.14
CA SER A 85 8.65 6.64 -16.77
C SER A 85 7.66 7.61 -17.39
N ILE A 86 7.26 8.62 -16.62
CA ILE A 86 6.53 9.78 -17.12
C ILE A 86 7.35 11.05 -16.89
N THR A 87 7.17 12.04 -17.77
CA THR A 87 7.80 13.35 -17.62
C THR A 87 6.77 14.38 -17.17
N VAL A 88 7.08 15.07 -16.09
CA VAL A 88 6.25 16.14 -15.52
C VAL A 88 6.97 17.47 -15.68
N ARG A 89 6.26 18.47 -16.25
CA ARG A 89 6.78 19.82 -16.52
C ARG A 89 6.06 20.87 -15.67
N GLU A 90 6.28 20.85 -14.37
CA GLU A 90 5.72 21.80 -13.42
C GLU A 90 6.81 22.26 -12.44
N GLY A 91 7.20 23.54 -12.50
CA GLY A 91 8.32 24.06 -11.70
C GLY A 91 9.70 23.50 -12.06
N GLY A 92 9.80 22.73 -13.14
CA GLY A 92 10.98 22.02 -13.60
C GLY A 92 10.59 20.84 -14.48
N THR A 93 11.57 20.11 -15.02
CA THR A 93 11.33 18.85 -15.73
C THR A 93 11.77 17.69 -14.86
N TYR A 94 10.83 16.86 -14.43
CA TYR A 94 11.08 15.75 -13.52
C TYR A 94 10.60 14.44 -14.13
N SER A 95 11.41 13.39 -14.00
CA SER A 95 11.06 12.02 -14.40
C SER A 95 10.54 11.27 -13.18
N PHE A 96 9.29 10.81 -13.24
CA PHE A 96 8.72 9.91 -12.24
C PHE A 96 8.63 8.50 -12.83
N TYR A 97 8.75 7.49 -11.97
CA TYR A 97 8.85 6.09 -12.37
C TYR A 97 7.80 5.23 -11.67
N ASN A 98 7.33 4.21 -12.36
CA ASN A 98 6.52 3.12 -11.83
C ASN A 98 7.15 1.78 -12.25
N ILE A 99 6.70 0.67 -11.66
CA ILE A 99 7.12 -0.68 -12.02
C ILE A 99 6.57 -1.03 -13.41
N GLY A 100 7.43 -1.60 -14.27
CA GLY A 100 7.05 -2.09 -15.58
C GLY A 100 6.77 -3.59 -15.62
N GLU A 101 6.21 -4.06 -16.74
CA GLU A 101 5.76 -5.45 -16.93
C GLU A 101 6.89 -6.48 -16.72
N ASN A 102 8.12 -6.14 -17.08
CA ASN A 102 9.25 -7.08 -17.00
C ASN A 102 9.85 -7.21 -15.60
N TYR A 103 9.47 -6.34 -14.65
CA TYR A 103 9.95 -6.44 -13.28
C TYR A 103 9.64 -7.80 -12.65
N ILE A 104 8.47 -8.37 -12.93
CA ILE A 104 8.04 -9.69 -12.42
C ILE A 104 9.06 -10.79 -12.75
N THR A 105 9.71 -10.70 -13.91
CA THR A 105 10.67 -11.71 -14.39
C THR A 105 11.97 -11.73 -13.59
N LEU A 106 12.35 -10.60 -12.98
CA LEU A 106 13.53 -10.49 -12.12
C LEU A 106 13.34 -11.17 -10.77
N ILE A 107 12.10 -11.44 -10.38
CA ILE A 107 11.75 -11.95 -9.05
C ILE A 107 10.99 -13.27 -9.11
N SER A 108 10.51 -13.71 -10.28
CA SER A 108 9.79 -14.97 -10.45
C SER A 108 10.75 -16.15 -10.40
N ASP A 109 10.52 -17.11 -9.51
CA ASP A 109 11.23 -18.40 -9.53
C ASP A 109 10.85 -19.14 -10.82
N THR A 110 11.61 -18.93 -11.91
CA THR A 110 11.47 -19.74 -13.11
C THR A 110 12.00 -21.12 -12.82
N ASN A 111 11.18 -21.97 -12.20
CA ASN A 111 11.33 -23.40 -12.29
C ASN A 111 10.78 -23.80 -13.67
N PRO A 112 11.61 -24.15 -14.66
CA PRO A 112 11.15 -24.50 -16.02
C PRO A 112 10.21 -25.72 -16.06
N ASN A 113 10.04 -26.43 -14.94
CA ASN A 113 9.13 -27.57 -14.82
C ASN A 113 7.70 -27.22 -14.35
N ALA A 114 7.40 -25.96 -13.99
CA ALA A 114 6.08 -25.60 -13.45
C ALA A 114 4.99 -25.34 -14.52
N LEU A 115 5.35 -25.17 -15.80
CA LEU A 115 4.40 -24.88 -16.89
C LEU A 115 3.93 -26.13 -17.68
N LYS A 116 4.21 -27.34 -17.19
CA LYS A 116 3.68 -28.59 -17.76
C LYS A 116 2.81 -29.33 -16.76
N LYS A 117 1.68 -28.73 -16.33
CA LYS A 117 0.64 -29.52 -15.64
C LYS A 117 -0.76 -28.90 -15.63
N ASP A 118 -1.15 -28.18 -16.68
CA ASP A 118 -2.56 -27.92 -16.92
C ASP A 118 -2.97 -28.48 -18.28
N ASN A 119 -3.34 -29.76 -18.28
CA ASN A 119 -4.22 -30.31 -19.29
C ASN A 119 -5.21 -31.28 -18.63
N ILE A 120 -6.47 -30.86 -18.65
CA ILE A 120 -7.70 -31.67 -18.68
C ILE A 120 -8.14 -32.30 -17.35
N SER A 121 -9.02 -31.55 -16.70
CA SER A 121 -10.10 -32.08 -15.86
C SER A 121 -10.90 -33.15 -16.62
N LYS A 122 -10.88 -34.38 -16.11
CA LYS A 122 -12.06 -35.27 -16.09
C LYS A 122 -12.16 -35.92 -14.72
N ASN A 123 -13.14 -35.44 -13.94
CA ASN A 123 -13.75 -36.18 -12.83
C ASN A 123 -14.33 -37.52 -13.37
N PRO A 124 -14.43 -38.62 -12.60
CA PRO A 124 -15.47 -38.72 -11.57
C PRO A 124 -15.16 -39.58 -10.31
N GLN A 125 -15.80 -39.18 -9.20
CA GLN A 125 -16.40 -39.97 -8.09
C GLN A 125 -15.67 -41.21 -7.49
N ASN A 126 -15.38 -41.17 -6.17
CA ASN A 126 -16.09 -41.97 -5.16
C ASN A 126 -15.61 -41.75 -3.72
N LYS A 127 -16.54 -41.91 -2.78
CA LYS A 127 -16.49 -41.66 -1.32
C LYS A 127 -16.10 -42.96 -0.55
N PRO A 128 -16.23 -43.04 0.79
CA PRO A 128 -15.26 -42.84 1.87
C PRO A 128 -14.74 -44.15 2.52
N LYS A 129 -13.73 -44.09 3.42
CA LYS A 129 -13.60 -45.04 4.56
C LYS A 129 -12.75 -44.49 5.72
N LYS A 130 -13.10 -44.96 6.92
CA LYS A 130 -12.83 -44.50 8.29
C LYS A 130 -11.69 -45.26 8.99
N ASN A 131 -11.18 -44.65 10.08
CA ASN A 131 -10.50 -45.19 11.29
C ASN A 131 -9.09 -45.80 11.07
N THR A 132 -8.07 -45.64 11.95
CA THR A 132 -8.05 -45.85 13.40
C THR A 132 -6.83 -45.18 14.07
N ILE A 133 -7.00 -44.89 15.36
CA ILE A 133 -6.11 -44.42 16.44
C ILE A 133 -4.79 -45.23 16.58
N ASN A 134 -3.70 -44.58 17.03
CA ASN A 134 -2.90 -45.02 18.19
C ASN A 134 -1.91 -43.94 18.68
N GLN A 135 -1.96 -43.72 20.00
CA GLN A 135 -1.05 -42.96 20.85
C GLN A 135 0.13 -43.84 21.26
N SER A 136 1.28 -43.24 21.56
CA SER A 136 2.18 -43.75 22.61
C SER A 136 3.04 -42.63 23.17
N GLU A 137 2.83 -42.36 24.46
CA GLU A 137 3.63 -41.54 25.35
C GLU A 137 4.99 -42.19 25.63
N ASN A 138 6.00 -41.40 25.99
CA ASN A 138 6.90 -41.68 27.11
C ASN A 138 7.78 -40.44 27.44
N ASN A 139 7.64 -40.00 28.69
CA ASN A 139 8.46 -39.04 29.48
C ASN A 139 9.86 -39.69 29.79
N PRO A 140 10.87 -39.12 30.52
CA PRO A 140 10.75 -38.10 31.58
C PRO A 140 11.92 -37.07 31.83
N LYS A 141 11.58 -36.09 32.70
CA LYS A 141 12.35 -35.46 33.81
C LYS A 141 13.49 -34.43 33.58
N GLN A 142 13.32 -33.34 34.33
CA GLN A 142 14.22 -32.21 34.64
C GLN A 142 15.18 -32.54 35.80
N LEU A 143 16.32 -31.83 35.90
CA LEU A 143 16.67 -30.90 36.99
C LEU A 143 18.11 -30.34 36.84
N GLU A 144 18.32 -29.18 37.46
CA GLU A 144 19.38 -28.18 37.31
C GLU A 144 20.76 -28.58 37.90
N GLU A 145 21.84 -27.88 37.47
CA GLU A 145 22.74 -27.06 38.31
C GLU A 145 24.04 -26.66 37.54
N ASN A 146 24.39 -25.37 37.58
CA ASN A 146 25.69 -24.76 37.19
C ASN A 146 26.57 -24.66 38.46
N PRO A 147 27.94 -24.57 38.46
CA PRO A 147 28.64 -23.38 37.93
C PRO A 147 30.18 -23.45 37.59
N SER A 148 30.65 -22.35 36.98
CA SER A 148 31.94 -21.64 37.17
C SER A 148 33.25 -22.04 36.49
N ASN A 149 33.92 -20.96 36.04
CA ASN A 149 35.34 -20.73 35.67
C ASN A 149 35.80 -21.37 34.36
N GLY A 150 36.41 -20.67 33.41
CA GLY A 150 37.11 -19.40 33.43
C GLY A 150 38.30 -19.54 32.48
N GLU A 151 38.65 -18.45 31.81
CA GLU A 151 39.91 -18.18 31.09
C GLU A 151 40.05 -18.41 29.56
N GLN A 152 40.41 -17.27 28.93
CA GLN A 152 41.30 -17.06 27.77
C GLN A 152 40.69 -16.97 26.34
N ASN A 153 40.53 -15.71 25.89
CA ASN A 153 40.55 -15.23 24.49
C ASN A 153 41.91 -15.58 23.81
N PRO A 154 42.13 -15.47 22.48
CA PRO A 154 41.36 -14.76 21.43
C PRO A 154 41.17 -15.57 20.12
N THR A 155 40.47 -15.04 19.12
CA THR A 155 40.88 -14.94 17.68
C THR A 155 39.68 -14.59 16.79
N ASN A 156 39.94 -13.67 15.85
CA ASN A 156 39.10 -13.20 14.75
C ASN A 156 38.34 -14.31 13.99
N SER A 157 37.08 -14.03 13.63
CA SER A 157 36.55 -14.27 12.28
C SER A 157 35.12 -13.71 12.10
N ASP A 158 34.95 -13.00 10.98
CA ASP A 158 33.74 -12.94 10.16
C ASP A 158 32.43 -12.44 10.79
N LEU A 159 32.30 -11.12 10.86
CA LEU A 159 31.00 -10.46 10.80
C LEU A 159 30.39 -10.67 9.40
N ASN A 160 29.66 -11.77 9.23
CA ASN A 160 28.65 -11.91 8.19
C ASN A 160 27.31 -11.43 8.75
N PRO A 161 26.85 -10.19 8.48
CA PRO A 161 25.45 -9.86 8.65
C PRO A 161 24.71 -10.45 7.45
N GLU A 162 24.38 -11.74 7.52
CA GLU A 162 23.18 -12.23 6.84
C GLU A 162 21.98 -11.55 7.51
N GLN A 163 21.78 -10.28 7.16
CA GLN A 163 20.47 -9.69 7.19
C GLN A 163 19.64 -10.53 6.22
N ASN A 164 18.72 -11.30 6.81
CA ASN A 164 17.52 -11.80 6.17
C ASN A 164 16.84 -10.64 5.44
N ILE A 165 17.23 -10.40 4.20
CA ILE A 165 16.49 -9.56 3.27
C ILE A 165 15.20 -10.33 2.99
N HIS A 166 14.12 -9.88 3.63
CA HIS A 166 12.75 -10.27 3.35
C HIS A 166 12.49 -9.98 1.86
N LEU A 167 12.71 -11.01 1.04
CA LEU A 167 12.36 -11.05 -0.36
C LEU A 167 10.86 -10.77 -0.46
N LEU A 168 10.53 -9.68 -1.14
CA LEU A 168 9.18 -9.26 -1.43
C LEU A 168 8.61 -10.16 -2.54
N TYR A 169 8.33 -11.41 -2.17
CA TYR A 169 7.17 -12.19 -2.64
C TYR A 169 6.60 -12.92 -1.43
N PRO A 170 5.28 -12.87 -1.21
CA PRO A 170 4.73 -13.12 0.10
C PRO A 170 4.82 -14.60 0.44
N SER A 171 5.64 -14.91 1.45
CA SER A 171 5.26 -15.96 2.40
C SER A 171 3.92 -15.53 3.00
N THR A 172 2.85 -16.13 2.49
CA THR A 172 1.48 -15.60 2.46
C THR A 172 0.81 -15.40 3.83
N LYS A 173 1.49 -15.62 4.95
CA LYS A 173 0.91 -15.49 6.30
C LYS A 173 1.54 -14.40 7.17
N SER A 174 2.84 -14.16 7.08
CA SER A 174 3.53 -13.18 7.94
C SER A 174 3.31 -11.74 7.45
N ASN A 175 3.35 -11.50 6.14
CA ASN A 175 3.17 -10.18 5.54
C ASN A 175 1.70 -9.70 5.62
N LEU A 176 0.73 -10.61 5.44
CA LEU A 176 -0.68 -10.30 5.62
C LEU A 176 -1.01 -9.87 7.05
N LYS A 177 -0.33 -10.43 8.05
CA LYS A 177 -0.56 -10.07 9.45
C LYS A 177 -0.11 -8.63 9.73
N ASP A 178 1.00 -8.19 9.15
CA ASP A 178 1.47 -6.80 9.22
C ASP A 178 0.48 -5.85 8.53
N ILE A 179 -0.02 -6.22 7.35
CA ILE A 179 -1.05 -5.44 6.64
C ILE A 179 -2.32 -5.29 7.50
N TYR A 180 -2.80 -6.38 8.12
CA TYR A 180 -3.96 -6.30 9.00
C TYR A 180 -3.75 -5.38 10.19
N SER A 181 -2.58 -5.39 10.83
CA SER A 181 -2.28 -4.46 11.92
C SER A 181 -2.34 -3.03 11.42
N ARG A 182 -1.60 -2.70 10.36
CA ARG A 182 -1.49 -1.32 9.88
C ARG A 182 -2.83 -0.72 9.46
N VAL A 183 -3.63 -1.47 8.69
CA VAL A 183 -4.98 -1.02 8.26
C VAL A 183 -5.88 -0.74 9.47
N ILE A 184 -5.82 -1.61 10.49
CA ILE A 184 -6.68 -1.49 11.66
C ILE A 184 -6.19 -0.42 12.63
N ASP A 185 -4.89 -0.25 12.77
CA ASP A 185 -4.30 0.82 13.57
C ASP A 185 -4.64 2.19 12.97
N GLU A 186 -4.56 2.34 11.63
CA GLU A 186 -4.98 3.58 10.96
C GLU A 186 -6.48 3.87 11.16
N LEU A 187 -7.33 2.85 11.01
CA LEU A 187 -8.77 3.01 11.26
C LEU A 187 -9.04 3.41 12.71
N ASN A 188 -8.38 2.78 13.67
CA ASN A 188 -8.53 3.09 15.09
C ASN A 188 -8.09 4.51 15.43
N THR A 189 -6.96 4.96 14.87
CA THR A 189 -6.47 6.32 15.05
C THR A 189 -7.44 7.35 14.45
N LYS A 190 -8.00 7.09 13.27
CA LYS A 190 -8.87 8.05 12.56
C LYS A 190 -10.30 8.09 13.08
N ALA A 191 -10.88 6.95 13.43
CA ALA A 191 -12.26 6.83 13.91
C ALA A 191 -12.35 6.83 15.44
N ASN A 192 -11.24 7.01 16.15
CA ASN A 192 -11.15 6.88 17.61
C ASN A 192 -11.77 5.56 18.12
N SER A 193 -11.48 4.47 17.42
CA SER A 193 -12.05 3.14 17.67
C SER A 193 -11.02 2.16 18.25
N LYS A 194 -11.47 0.95 18.61
CA LYS A 194 -10.63 -0.10 19.24
C LYS A 194 -10.81 -1.47 18.58
N PHE A 195 -10.87 -1.52 17.25
CA PHE A 195 -10.93 -2.77 16.50
C PHE A 195 -9.63 -3.58 16.65
N ARG A 196 -9.75 -4.91 16.62
CA ARG A 196 -8.61 -5.83 16.77
C ARG A 196 -8.18 -6.36 15.42
N ALA A 197 -6.89 -6.23 15.09
CA ALA A 197 -6.29 -6.79 13.89
C ALA A 197 -6.36 -8.33 13.82
N SER A 198 -6.56 -9.00 14.96
CA SER A 198 -6.73 -10.46 15.06
C SER A 198 -8.13 -10.97 14.69
N ASN A 199 -9.10 -10.08 14.42
CA ASN A 199 -10.46 -10.49 14.09
C ASN A 199 -10.53 -11.14 12.70
N LYS A 200 -10.88 -12.43 12.65
CA LYS A 200 -10.95 -13.22 11.41
C LYS A 200 -11.90 -12.65 10.36
N LYS A 201 -13.03 -12.04 10.76
CA LYS A 201 -13.98 -11.43 9.81
C LYS A 201 -13.35 -10.23 9.11
N THR A 202 -12.73 -9.35 9.89
CA THR A 202 -12.01 -8.17 9.40
C THR A 202 -10.83 -8.57 8.52
N GLN A 203 -10.04 -9.55 8.94
CA GLN A 203 -8.95 -10.08 8.13
C GLN A 203 -9.46 -10.58 6.79
N LYS A 204 -10.56 -11.36 6.76
CA LYS A 204 -11.15 -11.88 5.51
C LYS A 204 -11.55 -10.77 4.54
N LEU A 205 -12.11 -9.67 5.04
CA LEU A 205 -12.47 -8.51 4.20
C LEU A 205 -11.23 -7.85 3.61
N ILE A 206 -10.20 -7.64 4.42
CA ILE A 206 -8.93 -7.06 3.96
C ILE A 206 -8.24 -8.00 2.95
N SER A 207 -8.17 -9.31 3.23
CA SER A 207 -7.60 -10.29 2.30
C SER A 207 -8.34 -10.31 0.96
N ALA A 208 -9.68 -10.18 0.99
CA ALA A 208 -10.48 -10.16 -0.23
C ALA A 208 -10.07 -8.99 -1.12
N ARG A 209 -9.94 -7.77 -0.56
CA ARG A 209 -9.51 -6.60 -1.34
C ARG A 209 -8.06 -6.69 -1.82
N ILE A 210 -7.16 -7.27 -1.03
CA ILE A 210 -5.80 -7.56 -1.52
C ILE A 210 -5.83 -8.53 -2.70
N LYS A 211 -6.68 -9.55 -2.66
CA LYS A 211 -6.86 -10.50 -3.77
C LYS A 211 -7.47 -9.85 -5.00
N ASP A 212 -8.34 -8.86 -4.80
CA ASP A 212 -8.92 -8.04 -5.87
C ASP A 212 -7.89 -7.07 -6.50
N GLY A 213 -6.68 -6.96 -5.93
CA GLY A 213 -5.58 -6.14 -6.47
C GLY A 213 -5.32 -4.84 -5.71
N TYR A 214 -6.06 -4.55 -4.64
CA TYR A 214 -5.90 -3.32 -3.86
C TYR A 214 -4.68 -3.39 -2.92
N CYS A 215 -3.95 -2.29 -2.82
CA CYS A 215 -2.75 -2.15 -2.01
C CYS A 215 -3.06 -1.54 -0.62
N LEU A 216 -2.07 -1.54 0.29
CA LEU A 216 -2.20 -1.01 1.65
C LEU A 216 -2.66 0.46 1.64
N GLU A 217 -2.12 1.24 0.71
CA GLU A 217 -2.40 2.66 0.54
C GLU A 217 -3.87 2.91 0.18
N ASP A 218 -4.50 2.02 -0.60
CA ASP A 218 -5.93 2.12 -0.94
C ASP A 218 -6.81 1.99 0.31
N PHE A 219 -6.45 1.12 1.25
CA PHE A 219 -7.16 1.02 2.53
C PHE A 219 -7.04 2.31 3.34
N PHE A 220 -5.85 2.89 3.40
CA PHE A 220 -5.64 4.18 4.09
C PHE A 220 -6.43 5.31 3.43
N MET A 221 -6.51 5.32 2.10
CA MET A 221 -7.30 6.30 1.36
C MET A 221 -8.79 6.15 1.67
N VAL A 222 -9.33 4.93 1.65
CA VAL A 222 -10.73 4.66 2.04
C VAL A 222 -10.99 5.11 3.46
N ILE A 223 -10.12 4.77 4.42
CA ILE A 223 -10.25 5.21 5.82
C ILE A 223 -10.27 6.74 5.90
N SER A 224 -9.33 7.41 5.23
CA SER A 224 -9.23 8.88 5.23
C SER A 224 -10.47 9.54 4.63
N ASN A 225 -10.93 9.07 3.47
CA ASN A 225 -12.10 9.59 2.76
C ASN A 225 -13.37 9.43 3.60
N MET A 226 -13.59 8.24 4.14
CA MET A 226 -14.81 7.94 4.89
C MET A 226 -14.79 8.60 6.26
N SER A 227 -13.64 8.68 6.93
CA SER A 227 -13.51 9.42 8.18
C SER A 227 -13.84 10.91 7.96
N LYS A 228 -13.29 11.54 6.92
CA LYS A 228 -13.64 12.94 6.58
C LYS A 228 -15.14 13.12 6.32
N LYS A 229 -15.79 12.15 5.69
CA LYS A 229 -17.21 12.24 5.32
C LYS A 229 -18.17 11.94 6.47
N TRP A 230 -17.85 10.96 7.30
CA TRP A 230 -18.79 10.38 8.26
C TRP A 230 -18.46 10.67 9.72
N LEU A 231 -17.21 11.00 10.06
CA LEU A 231 -16.80 11.19 11.46
C LEU A 231 -17.57 12.32 12.17
N ASN A 232 -17.92 13.37 11.42
CA ASN A 232 -18.66 14.52 11.96
C ASN A 232 -20.19 14.42 11.75
N ASP A 233 -20.68 13.35 11.13
CA ASP A 233 -22.12 13.13 10.93
C ASP A 233 -22.64 12.18 12.02
N PRO A 234 -23.51 12.65 12.94
CA PRO A 234 -23.99 11.86 14.06
C PRO A 234 -24.64 10.54 13.67
N LYS A 235 -25.22 10.45 12.47
CA LYS A 235 -25.89 9.24 11.96
C LYS A 235 -24.92 8.30 11.26
N MET A 236 -23.84 8.82 10.69
CA MET A 236 -22.95 8.06 9.81
C MET A 236 -21.66 7.60 10.50
N GLN A 237 -21.23 8.26 11.59
CA GLN A 237 -19.99 7.92 12.30
C GLN A 237 -19.92 6.44 12.74
N ASP A 238 -21.06 5.86 13.13
CA ASP A 238 -21.15 4.47 13.59
C ASP A 238 -20.84 3.44 12.49
N TYR A 239 -20.83 3.88 11.23
CA TYR A 239 -20.51 3.06 10.07
C TYR A 239 -19.01 3.05 9.73
N LEU A 240 -18.16 3.79 10.45
CA LEU A 240 -16.69 3.73 10.34
C LEU A 240 -16.14 2.44 10.97
N ARG A 241 -16.48 1.30 10.36
CA ARG A 241 -16.10 -0.04 10.83
C ARG A 241 -15.57 -0.88 9.66
N PRO A 242 -14.75 -1.90 9.93
CA PRO A 242 -14.16 -2.71 8.86
C PRO A 242 -15.19 -3.36 7.92
N GLU A 243 -16.33 -3.82 8.45
CA GLU A 243 -17.40 -4.44 7.65
C GLU A 243 -17.99 -3.47 6.61
N THR A 244 -18.18 -2.21 6.99
CA THR A 244 -18.70 -1.20 6.07
C THR A 244 -17.61 -0.79 5.09
N LEU A 245 -16.43 -0.42 5.59
CA LEU A 245 -15.38 0.20 4.78
C LEU A 245 -14.77 -0.78 3.77
N PHE A 246 -14.61 -2.04 4.15
CA PHE A 246 -13.95 -3.07 3.33
C PHE A 246 -14.93 -4.05 2.67
N GLY A 247 -16.23 -3.73 2.72
CA GLY A 247 -17.30 -4.43 2.01
C GLY A 247 -17.33 -4.11 0.51
N ASP A 248 -18.43 -4.43 -0.17
CA ASP A 248 -18.53 -4.38 -1.64
C ASP A 248 -18.43 -2.97 -2.24
N LYS A 249 -18.58 -1.94 -1.41
CA LYS A 249 -18.49 -0.53 -1.82
C LYS A 249 -17.07 0.03 -1.69
N PHE A 250 -16.07 -0.81 -1.45
CA PHE A 250 -14.67 -0.38 -1.25
C PHE A 250 -14.17 0.56 -2.35
N GLU A 251 -14.30 0.15 -3.62
CA GLU A 251 -13.88 0.96 -4.78
C GLU A 251 -14.64 2.30 -4.86
N SER A 252 -15.94 2.27 -4.55
CA SER A 252 -16.75 3.49 -4.51
C SER A 252 -16.30 4.44 -3.39
N TYR A 253 -15.81 3.93 -2.27
CA TYR A 253 -15.27 4.73 -1.16
C TYR A 253 -13.86 5.27 -1.47
N LEU A 254 -13.07 4.49 -2.19
CA LEU A 254 -11.76 4.89 -2.69
C LEU A 254 -11.89 6.08 -3.64
N ASN A 255 -12.88 6.01 -4.54
CA ASN A 255 -13.11 6.98 -5.62
C ASN A 255 -14.13 8.08 -5.27
N ILE A 256 -14.40 8.37 -3.99
CA ILE A 256 -15.30 9.48 -3.64
C ILE A 256 -14.70 10.79 -4.13
N LYS A 257 -15.35 11.40 -5.12
CA LYS A 257 -15.09 12.79 -5.51
C LYS A 257 -15.44 13.66 -4.30
N THR A 258 -14.46 14.36 -3.75
CA THR A 258 -14.62 15.35 -2.68
C THR A 258 -15.51 16.50 -3.17
N THR A 259 -16.82 16.31 -3.18
CA THR A 259 -17.83 17.34 -3.46
C THR A 259 -17.97 18.37 -2.33
N ALA A 260 -16.99 18.46 -1.42
CA ALA A 260 -17.07 19.21 -0.17
C ALA A 260 -15.89 20.17 0.09
N LEU A 261 -15.03 20.46 -0.90
CA LEU A 261 -13.98 21.48 -0.76
C LEU A 261 -14.09 22.66 -1.77
N SER A 262 -15.03 22.61 -2.72
CA SER A 262 -15.29 23.71 -3.67
C SER A 262 -16.60 24.46 -3.47
N LYS A 263 -17.40 24.10 -2.44
CA LYS A 263 -18.70 24.75 -2.15
C LYS A 263 -18.72 25.60 -0.87
N ALA A 264 -17.58 25.84 -0.22
CA ALA A 264 -17.53 26.64 1.00
C ALA A 264 -17.30 28.15 0.79
N ASN A 265 -17.13 28.63 -0.45
CA ASN A 265 -16.87 30.05 -0.73
C ASN A 265 -17.83 30.72 -1.73
N GLN A 266 -19.07 30.22 -1.87
CA GLN A 266 -20.18 30.98 -2.48
C GLN A 266 -21.52 30.55 -1.87
N HIS A 267 -21.76 30.91 -0.62
CA HIS A 267 -23.12 31.32 -0.23
C HIS A 267 -23.19 32.83 -0.41
N ASP A 268 -23.13 33.24 -1.68
CA ASP A 268 -23.51 34.59 -2.08
C ASP A 268 -24.84 34.48 -2.83
N SER A 269 -25.79 35.28 -2.38
CA SER A 269 -27.21 35.19 -2.65
C SER A 269 -27.52 35.40 -4.13
N LYS A 270 -27.57 34.34 -4.94
CA LYS A 270 -28.23 34.40 -6.25
C LYS A 270 -29.59 33.72 -6.18
N LYS A 271 -30.59 34.52 -5.78
CA LYS A 271 -32.02 34.29 -6.08
C LYS A 271 -32.12 33.82 -7.54
N GLY A 272 -32.60 32.60 -7.75
CA GLY A 272 -32.87 32.09 -9.10
C GLY A 272 -33.84 33.04 -9.81
N LYS A 273 -33.44 33.56 -10.97
CA LYS A 273 -34.31 34.39 -11.80
C LYS A 273 -35.54 33.55 -12.16
N LEU A 274 -36.70 33.93 -11.63
CA LEU A 274 -37.97 33.30 -11.96
C LEU A 274 -38.17 33.38 -13.47
N ARG A 275 -38.65 32.29 -14.09
CA ARG A 275 -38.88 32.19 -15.55
C ARG A 275 -40.01 33.09 -16.08
N PHE A 276 -40.62 33.89 -15.20
CA PHE A 276 -41.72 34.77 -15.52
C PHE A 276 -41.27 36.21 -15.25
N ASP A 277 -40.95 36.95 -16.32
CA ASP A 277 -40.48 38.35 -16.24
C ASP A 277 -41.56 39.33 -15.74
N ASN A 278 -42.82 38.89 -15.58
CA ASN A 278 -43.94 39.73 -15.15
C ASN A 278 -44.26 39.67 -13.64
N PHE A 279 -43.45 38.99 -12.82
CA PHE A 279 -43.67 38.93 -11.38
C PHE A 279 -42.45 39.44 -10.63
N LYS A 280 -42.53 40.63 -10.03
CA LYS A 280 -41.55 41.05 -9.03
C LYS A 280 -41.77 40.20 -7.78
N GLY A 281 -40.79 39.39 -7.42
CA GLY A 281 -40.78 38.71 -6.12
C GLY A 281 -40.86 39.76 -5.02
N ARG A 282 -41.72 39.54 -4.02
CA ARG A 282 -41.86 40.48 -2.91
C ARG A 282 -40.57 40.42 -2.07
N ASP A 283 -39.86 41.54 -1.96
CA ASP A 283 -38.72 41.71 -1.07
C ASP A 283 -39.23 42.03 0.34
N TYR A 284 -39.83 41.04 0.99
CA TYR A 284 -40.08 41.13 2.42
C TYR A 284 -38.84 40.63 3.16
N ASP A 285 -38.34 41.46 4.08
CA ASP A 285 -37.41 41.02 5.10
C ASP A 285 -38.21 40.28 6.18
N TYR A 286 -38.05 38.96 6.22
CA TYR A 286 -38.78 38.11 7.14
C TYR A 286 -38.36 38.36 8.59
N ASP A 287 -37.11 38.77 8.84
CA ASP A 287 -36.62 39.04 10.19
C ASP A 287 -37.19 40.35 10.74
N ASP A 288 -37.39 41.35 9.87
CA ASP A 288 -38.07 42.61 10.21
C ASP A 288 -39.56 42.38 10.51
N LEU A 289 -40.23 41.58 9.68
CA LEU A 289 -41.63 41.20 9.91
C LEU A 289 -41.80 40.40 11.21
N GLU A 290 -40.89 39.48 11.51
CA GLU A 290 -40.91 38.68 12.74
C GLU A 290 -40.70 39.55 13.98
N ARG A 291 -39.72 40.48 13.96
CA ARG A 291 -39.52 41.46 15.05
C ARG A 291 -40.76 42.29 15.33
N LYS A 292 -41.41 42.76 14.28
CA LYS A 292 -42.63 43.58 14.37
C LYS A 292 -43.84 42.78 14.87
N LEU A 293 -43.94 41.51 14.50
CA LEU A 293 -45.02 40.61 14.93
C LEU A 293 -44.86 40.20 16.40
N LEU A 294 -43.63 40.02 16.86
CA LEU A 294 -43.29 39.65 18.24
C LEU A 294 -43.23 40.85 19.20
N GLY A 295 -43.44 42.08 18.69
CA GLY A 295 -43.46 43.29 19.49
C GLY A 295 -42.11 43.67 20.09
N TRP A 296 -41.02 43.28 19.44
CA TRP A 296 -39.66 43.59 19.91
C TRP A 296 -39.18 44.99 19.49
N ASP A 297 -39.97 45.67 18.66
CA ASP A 297 -39.83 47.10 18.39
C ASP A 297 -40.76 47.88 19.34
N SER A 298 -40.34 48.06 20.59
CA SER A 298 -40.96 48.97 21.57
C SER A 298 -39.89 49.61 22.43
#